data_AF-A0A6A9TAJ0-F1
#
_entry.id   AF-A0A6A9TAJ0-F1
#
_cell.length_a   1.000
_cell.length_b   1.000
_cell.length_c   1.000
_cell.angle_alpha   90.00
_cell.angle_beta   90.00
_cell.angle_gamma   90.00
#
_symmetry.space_group_name_H-M   'P 1'
#
loop_
_entity.id
_entity.type
_entity.pdbx_description
1 polymer ?
#
loop_
_entity_poly.entity_id
_entity_poly.type
_entity_poly.pdbx_seq_one_letter_code
_entity_poly.pdbx_strand_id
1 'polypeptide(L)' 'MTDRFEIAGEEVLDGEVKRFGNSAHVTVPKRWRGADVKVVRTSEPTEQDEE' A
#
# COMPACT_ATOMS: atom_id res chain seq x y z
N MET A 1 -9.35 -6.88 3.02
CA MET A 1 -8.59 -7.90 2.28
C MET A 1 -7.90 -7.17 1.14
N THR A 2 -6.70 -7.57 0.74
CA THR A 2 -5.96 -6.89 -0.34
C THR A 2 -6.23 -7.65 -1.63
N ASP A 3 -6.76 -6.97 -2.64
CA ASP A 3 -6.95 -7.54 -3.97
C ASP A 3 -5.59 -7.60 -4.69
N ARG A 4 -5.31 -8.72 -5.37
CA ARG A 4 -4.07 -8.92 -6.13
C ARG A 4 -4.39 -9.11 -7.60
N PHE A 5 -3.66 -8.40 -8.45
CA PHE A 5 -3.74 -8.51 -9.90
C PHE A 5 -2.40 -8.16 -10.55
N GLU A 6 -2.32 -8.26 -11.87
CA GLU A 6 -1.13 -7.96 -12.65
C GLU A 6 -1.41 -6.85 -13.64
N ILE A 7 -0.50 -5.88 -13.75
CA ILE A 7 -0.51 -4.83 -14.79
C ILE A 7 0.85 -4.83 -15.46
N ALA A 8 0.90 -4.99 -16.77
CA ALA A 8 2.14 -4.98 -17.57
C ALA A 8 3.23 -5.96 -17.07
N GLY A 9 2.83 -7.07 -16.44
CA GLY A 9 3.75 -8.07 -15.85
C GLY A 9 4.26 -7.70 -14.45
N GLU A 10 3.82 -6.57 -13.89
CA GLU A 10 4.08 -6.18 -12.51
C GLU A 10 2.94 -6.65 -11.61
N GLU A 11 3.29 -7.27 -10.48
CA GLU A 11 2.31 -7.64 -9.47
C GLU A 11 1.85 -6.40 -8.71
N VAL A 12 0.54 -6.18 -8.67
CA VAL A 12 -0.09 -5.04 -8.01
C VAL A 12 -0.97 -5.53 -6.86
N LEU A 13 -0.94 -4.76 -5.77
CA LEU A 13 -1.75 -4.97 -4.59
C LEU A 13 -2.59 -3.74 -4.35
N ASP A 14 -3.91 -3.89 -4.42
CA ASP A 14 -4.85 -2.86 -4.00
C ASP A 14 -5.19 -3.07 -2.53
N GLY A 15 -4.83 -2.09 -1.72
CA GLY A 15 -4.93 -2.19 -0.28
C GLY A 15 -5.00 -0.82 0.39
N GLU A 16 -5.66 -0.80 1.54
CA GLU A 16 -5.80 0.39 2.35
C GLU A 16 -4.51 0.67 3.14
N VAL A 17 -4.10 1.93 3.15
CA VAL A 17 -3.06 2.44 4.03
C VAL A 17 -3.63 2.57 5.43
N LYS A 18 -3.03 1.91 6.42
CA LYS A 18 -3.51 1.89 7.81
C LYS A 18 -2.61 2.68 8.74
N ARG A 19 -3.22 3.33 9.73
CA ARG A 19 -2.47 3.98 10.82
C ARG A 19 -1.72 2.94 11.65
N PHE A 20 -0.48 3.27 11.99
CA PHE A 20 0.36 2.51 12.89
C PHE A 20 1.21 3.48 13.72
N GLY A 21 0.77 3.74 14.95
CA GLY A 21 1.33 4.82 15.77
C GLY A 21 1.22 6.16 15.04
N ASN A 22 2.36 6.80 14.80
CA ASN A 22 2.49 8.09 14.11
C ASN A 22 2.81 7.94 12.61
N SER A 23 2.64 6.74 12.04
CA SER A 23 2.98 6.47 10.63
C SER A 23 1.85 5.73 9.93
N ALA A 24 1.88 5.75 8.60
CA ALA A 24 0.94 5.07 7.75
C ALA A 24 1.63 3.86 7.10
N HIS A 25 1.02 2.69 7.15
CA HIS A 25 1.59 1.44 6.62
C HIS A 25 0.68 0.80 5.57
N VAL A 26 1.31 0.31 4.50
CA VAL A 26 0.72 -0.67 3.59
C VAL A 26 1.28 -2.06 3.94
N THR A 27 0.41 -3.07 4.01
CA THR A 27 0.83 -4.45 4.26
C THR A 27 1.07 -5.17 2.94
N VAL A 28 2.30 -5.67 2.73
CA VAL A 28 2.67 -6.45 1.55
C VAL A 28 2.99 -7.91 1.91
N PRO A 29 2.89 -8.87 0.96
CA PRO A 29 3.27 -10.26 1.18
C PRO A 29 4.70 -10.40 1.66
N LYS A 30 4.94 -11.32 2.61
CA LYS A 30 6.29 -11.58 3.15
C LYS A 30 7.34 -11.93 2.09
N ARG A 31 6.93 -12.46 0.94
CA ARG A 31 7.84 -12.78 -0.18
C ARG A 31 8.38 -11.56 -0.94
N TRP A 32 7.85 -10.36 -0.70
CA TRP A 32 8.38 -9.10 -1.26
C TRP A 32 9.58 -8.55 -0.48
N ARG A 33 10.00 -9.19 0.62
CA ARG A 33 11.17 -8.75 1.40
C ARG A 33 12.41 -8.69 0.51
N GLY A 34 13.08 -7.53 0.50
CA GLY A 34 14.27 -7.26 -0.31
C GLY A 34 13.99 -6.81 -1.74
N ALA A 35 12.73 -6.73 -2.17
CA ALA A 35 12.35 -6.12 -3.44
C ALA A 35 12.23 -4.59 -3.30
N ASP A 36 12.58 -3.86 -4.35
CA ASP A 36 12.24 -2.45 -4.49
C ASP A 36 10.75 -2.30 -4.79
N VAL A 37 10.07 -1.41 -4.08
CA VAL A 37 8.62 -1.20 -4.21
C VAL A 37 8.29 0.27 -4.43
N LYS A 38 7.30 0.52 -5.29
CA LYS A 38 6.72 1.85 -5.48
C LYS A 38 5.27 1.83 -4.99
N VAL A 39 4.89 2.83 -4.19
CA VAL A 39 3.51 3.01 -3.74
C VAL A 39 2.86 4.09 -4.58
N VAL A 40 1.67 3.81 -5.11
CA VAL A 40 0.84 4.75 -5.89
C VAL A 40 -0.50 4.88 -5.19
N ARG A 41 -0.90 6.11 -4.87
CA ARG A 41 -2.19 6.40 -4.24
C ARG A 41 -3.30 6.41 -5.29
N THR A 42 -4.39 5.68 -5.04
CA THR A 42 -5.55 5.55 -5.94
C THR A 42 -6.79 6.32 -5.48
N SER A 43 -6.81 6.79 -4.22
CA SER A 43 -7.90 7.60 -3.63
C SER A 43 -7.36 8.69 -2.69
N GLU A 44 -8.17 9.71 -2.41
CA GLU A 44 -7.81 10.73 -1.40
C GLU A 44 -8.00 10.18 0.02
N PRO A 45 -7.09 10.48 0.97
CA PRO A 45 -7.26 10.08 2.35
C PRO A 45 -8.48 10.79 2.97
N THR A 46 -9.31 10.04 3.70
CA THR A 46 -10.53 10.57 4.34
C THR A 46 -10.26 11.32 5.64
N GLU A 47 -9.07 11.18 6.22
CA GLU A 47 -8.67 11.91 7.44
C GLU A 47 -7.44 12.76 7.10
N GLN A 48 -7.59 14.08 7.23
CA GLN A 48 -6.45 14.99 7.32
C GLN A 48 -5.90 14.80 8.74
N ASP A 49 -4.75 14.14 8.89
CA ASP A 49 -3.91 14.42 10.05
C ASP A 49 -3.54 15.90 9.92
N GLU A 50 -4.30 16.77 10.61
CA GLU A 50 -3.88 18.14 10.89
C GLU A 50 -2.58 18.02 11.69
N GLU A 51 -1.45 18.24 11.02
CA GLU A 51 -0.15 18.47 11.68
C GLU A 51 -0.17 19.80 12.46
#